data_AF-A0A838JCB4-F1
#
_entry.id   AF-A0A838JCB4-F1
#
_cell.length_a   1.000
_cell.length_b   1.000
_cell.length_c   1.000
_cell.angle_alpha   90.00
_cell.angle_beta   90.00
_cell.angle_gamma   90.00
#
_symmetry.space_group_name_H-M   'P 1'
#
loop_
_entity.id
_entity.type
_entity.pdbx_description
1 polymer ?
#
loop_
_entity_poly.entity_id
_entity_poly.type
_entity_poly.pdbx_seq_one_letter_code
_entity_poly.pdbx_strand_id
1 'polypeptide(L)'
;MKYTTLVTPKWMQSVIRWLGNPLLNRGGEYKMAQAFSELMITTRESALTLEMMGKKGLRAGDRVREADLVKGTETTKLYDLLYAGGWTLWAFTGTQKPYIQDVSDALGTFEHEGLSRYIISTDSRISSQVSVLYDLDEIAHCVYSVTKPTFYLIRPDGYVGARVSPKDIHHLKKYIERWIPTDALILKTESVR
;
A
#
# COMPACT_ATOMS: atom_id res chain seq x y z
N MET A 1 -3.88 10.77 55.27
CA MET A 1 -3.78 10.48 53.82
C MET A 1 -3.80 8.96 53.67
N LYS A 2 -4.95 8.39 53.27
CA LYS A 2 -5.17 6.94 53.17
C LYS A 2 -4.89 6.49 51.74
N TYR A 3 -4.03 5.50 51.54
CA TYR A 3 -3.97 4.74 50.30
C TYR A 3 -4.43 3.32 50.58
N THR A 4 -5.61 3.01 50.05
CA THR A 4 -6.22 1.69 50.00
C THR A 4 -5.39 0.81 49.07
N THR A 5 -4.83 -0.29 49.57
CA THR A 5 -4.22 -1.33 48.74
C THR A 5 -5.30 -1.98 47.88
N LEU A 6 -5.28 -1.75 46.58
CA LEU A 6 -6.10 -2.47 45.63
C LEU A 6 -5.63 -3.93 45.60
N VAL A 7 -6.48 -4.82 46.12
CA VAL A 7 -6.33 -6.27 45.98
C VAL A 7 -6.59 -6.61 44.52
N THR A 8 -5.57 -7.07 43.81
CA THR A 8 -5.71 -7.49 42.42
C THR A 8 -6.50 -8.80 42.32
N PRO A 9 -7.45 -8.91 41.36
CA PRO A 9 -8.22 -10.13 41.16
C PRO A 9 -7.34 -11.34 40.78
N LYS A 10 -7.64 -12.54 41.30
CA LYS A 10 -6.83 -13.76 41.08
C LYS A 10 -6.64 -14.13 39.60
N TRP A 11 -7.56 -13.75 38.70
CA TRP A 11 -7.40 -13.99 37.26
C TRP A 11 -6.27 -13.16 36.63
N MET A 12 -5.91 -12.02 37.24
CA MET A 12 -4.84 -11.13 36.79
C MET A 12 -3.44 -11.65 37.18
N GLN A 13 -3.34 -12.50 38.21
CA GLN A 13 -2.08 -13.14 38.60
C GLN A 13 -1.62 -14.21 37.59
N SER A 14 -2.55 -14.85 36.89
CA SER A 14 -2.25 -15.83 35.84
C SER A 14 -1.67 -15.17 34.57
N VAL A 15 -2.11 -13.95 34.25
CA VAL A 15 -1.63 -13.18 33.08
C VAL A 15 -0.20 -12.66 33.32
N ILE A 16 0.09 -12.19 34.54
CA ILE A 16 1.43 -11.72 34.94
C ILE A 16 2.44 -12.88 35.00
N ARG A 17 1.98 -14.13 35.17
CA ARG A 17 2.84 -15.31 35.12
C ARG A 17 3.10 -15.80 33.69
N TRP A 18 2.24 -15.44 32.73
CA TRP A 18 2.40 -15.78 31.30
C TRP A 18 3.25 -14.75 30.54
N LEU A 19 3.15 -13.46 30.91
CA LEU A 19 4.03 -12.41 30.44
C LEU A 19 5.12 -12.14 31.49
N GLY A 20 6.21 -12.89 31.40
CA GLY A 20 7.37 -12.76 32.28
C GLY A 20 7.82 -11.31 32.51
N ASN A 21 8.15 -11.04 33.77
CA ASN A 21 8.59 -9.79 34.38
C ASN A 21 9.71 -9.05 33.58
N PRO A 22 9.57 -7.77 33.19
CA PRO A 22 10.53 -7.07 32.34
C PRO A 22 11.61 -6.32 33.14
N LEU A 23 12.15 -6.92 34.20
CA LEU A 23 13.20 -6.32 35.02
C LEU A 23 14.34 -7.32 35.19
N LEU A 24 15.17 -7.47 34.15
CA LEU A 24 16.58 -7.88 34.19
C LEU A 24 17.09 -8.16 32.75
N ASN A 25 17.55 -7.13 32.04
CA ASN A 25 18.79 -7.19 31.25
C ASN A 25 19.12 -5.84 30.57
N ARG A 26 20.09 -5.11 31.11
CA ARG A 26 20.70 -3.91 30.50
C ARG A 26 21.69 -4.27 29.37
N GLY A 27 21.22 -5.00 28.36
CA GLY A 27 22.04 -5.40 27.20
C GLY A 27 21.30 -5.42 25.86
N GLY A 28 20.01 -5.09 25.82
CA GLY A 28 19.16 -5.20 24.63
C GLY A 28 18.96 -3.91 23.83
N GLU A 29 19.24 -2.74 24.41
CA GLU A 29 18.89 -1.45 23.77
C GLU A 29 19.72 -1.16 22.52
N TYR A 30 20.98 -1.60 22.46
CA TYR A 30 21.82 -1.40 21.28
C TYR A 30 21.46 -2.32 20.10
N LYS A 31 20.88 -3.50 20.37
CA LYS A 31 20.43 -4.43 19.32
C LYS A 31 19.05 -4.08 18.77
N MET A 32 18.15 -3.55 19.59
CA MET A 32 16.88 -3.01 19.12
C MET A 32 17.08 -1.72 18.32
N ALA A 33 17.95 -0.81 18.79
CA ALA A 33 18.29 0.38 18.01
C ALA A 33 18.98 0.03 16.69
N GLN A 34 19.81 -1.02 16.64
CA GLN A 34 20.33 -1.55 15.37
C GLN A 34 19.24 -2.20 14.51
N ALA A 35 18.33 -3.02 15.06
CA ALA A 35 17.23 -3.61 14.30
C ALA A 35 16.27 -2.54 13.73
N PHE A 36 16.01 -1.45 14.46
CA PHE A 36 15.23 -0.31 13.96
C PHE A 36 16.03 0.61 13.02
N SER A 37 17.35 0.73 13.21
CA SER A 37 18.23 1.41 12.26
C SER A 37 18.41 0.60 10.97
N GLU A 38 18.29 -0.73 11.04
CA GLU A 38 18.23 -1.64 9.90
C GLU A 38 16.83 -1.63 9.23
N LEU A 39 15.76 -1.31 9.97
CA LEU A 39 14.44 -1.02 9.38
C LEU A 39 14.36 0.36 8.71
N MET A 40 15.38 1.20 8.89
CA MET A 40 15.63 2.40 8.07
C MET A 40 16.69 2.15 6.98
N ILE A 41 16.96 0.89 6.63
CA ILE A 41 17.67 0.56 5.38
C ILE A 41 16.75 0.96 4.24
N THR A 42 17.25 1.86 3.40
CA THR A 42 16.72 2.26 2.11
C THR A 42 16.05 1.07 1.38
N THR A 43 14.73 0.96 1.52
CA THR A 43 13.90 -0.14 0.97
C THR A 43 13.90 -0.20 -0.56
N ARG A 44 14.44 0.85 -1.20
CA ARG A 44 14.48 1.12 -2.64
C ARG A 44 15.16 0.04 -3.50
N GLU A 45 15.90 -0.90 -2.90
CA GLU A 45 16.57 -2.02 -3.59
C GLU A 45 16.29 -3.37 -2.92
N SER A 46 15.15 -3.51 -2.25
CA SER A 46 14.75 -4.79 -1.63
C SER A 46 13.86 -5.61 -2.56
N ALA A 47 13.78 -6.92 -2.35
CA ALA A 47 12.85 -7.82 -3.04
C ALA A 47 11.36 -7.43 -2.88
N LEU A 48 11.07 -6.50 -1.94
CA LEU A 48 9.76 -5.90 -1.67
C LEU A 48 9.46 -4.67 -2.54
N THR A 49 10.33 -4.37 -3.51
CA THR A 49 10.16 -3.24 -4.42
C THR A 49 10.39 -3.65 -5.87
N LEU A 50 9.51 -3.20 -6.76
CA LEU A 50 9.69 -3.28 -8.21
C LEU A 50 9.77 -1.87 -8.79
N GLU A 51 10.99 -1.37 -9.04
CA GLU A 51 11.22 -0.06 -9.65
C GLU A 51 11.72 -0.24 -11.08
N MET A 52 10.88 0.10 -12.07
CA MET A 52 11.22 -0.05 -13.49
C MET A 52 11.24 1.30 -14.24
N MET A 53 11.14 2.41 -13.51
CA MET A 53 11.12 3.75 -14.07
C MET A 53 12.40 4.52 -13.71
N GLY A 54 12.67 5.62 -14.42
CA GLY A 54 13.84 6.46 -14.17
C GLY A 54 13.82 7.15 -12.80
N LYS A 55 14.94 7.74 -12.35
CA LYS A 55 15.12 8.23 -10.97
C LYS A 55 14.24 9.42 -10.52
N LYS A 56 13.40 9.98 -11.39
CA LYS A 56 12.55 11.15 -11.07
C LYS A 56 11.24 10.70 -10.42
N GLY A 57 10.75 11.47 -9.44
CA GLY A 57 9.46 11.26 -8.81
C GLY A 57 9.48 10.36 -7.59
N LEU A 58 8.29 9.98 -7.13
CA LEU A 58 8.11 9.02 -6.06
C LEU A 58 8.52 7.63 -6.55
N ARG A 59 9.30 6.88 -5.76
CA ARG A 59 9.88 5.60 -6.16
C ARG A 59 9.28 4.45 -5.38
N ALA A 60 9.45 3.22 -5.91
CA ALA A 60 9.22 2.03 -5.10
C ALA A 60 10.11 2.06 -3.84
N GLY A 61 9.51 1.72 -2.70
CA GLY A 61 10.10 1.83 -1.37
C GLY A 61 9.80 3.15 -0.65
N ASP A 62 9.36 4.19 -1.36
CA ASP A 62 8.97 5.45 -0.73
C ASP A 62 7.56 5.35 -0.13
N ARG A 63 7.29 6.13 0.93
CA ARG A 63 5.94 6.31 1.45
C ARG A 63 5.10 7.09 0.45
N VAL A 64 3.83 6.72 0.27
CA VAL A 64 2.92 7.50 -0.58
C VAL A 64 2.82 8.94 -0.12
N ARG A 65 2.46 9.84 -1.04
CA ARG A 65 2.23 11.26 -0.77
C ARG A 65 0.76 11.57 -0.93
N GLU A 66 0.26 12.45 -0.09
CA GLU A 66 -1.12 12.89 -0.14
C GLU A 66 -1.35 13.85 -1.31
N ALA A 67 -2.53 13.74 -1.93
CA ALA A 67 -3.06 14.72 -2.87
C ALA A 67 -4.58 14.64 -2.90
N ASP A 68 -5.23 15.76 -3.18
CA ASP A 68 -6.68 15.83 -3.38
C ASP A 68 -7.04 15.40 -4.81
N LEU A 69 -8.15 14.69 -4.94
CA LEU A 69 -8.72 14.18 -6.19
C LEU A 69 -10.23 14.39 -6.18
N VAL A 70 -10.86 14.29 -7.35
CA VAL A 70 -12.31 14.33 -7.51
C VAL A 70 -12.86 12.98 -7.92
N LYS A 71 -13.86 12.48 -7.21
CA LYS A 71 -14.62 11.26 -7.51
C LYS A 71 -16.08 11.61 -7.73
N GLY A 72 -16.53 11.61 -8.99
CA GLY A 72 -17.86 12.12 -9.32
C GLY A 72 -17.97 13.61 -8.99
N THR A 73 -18.79 13.96 -8.00
CA THR A 73 -18.97 15.34 -7.51
C THR A 73 -18.25 15.62 -6.19
N GLU A 74 -17.59 14.62 -5.60
CA GLU A 74 -16.97 14.73 -4.27
C GLU A 74 -15.45 14.85 -4.38
N THR A 75 -14.85 15.64 -3.49
CA THR A 75 -13.40 15.66 -3.29
C THR A 75 -13.00 14.51 -2.35
N THR A 76 -11.92 13.82 -2.67
CA THR A 76 -11.34 12.73 -1.88
C THR A 76 -9.82 12.87 -1.81
N LYS A 77 -9.18 12.21 -0.85
CA LYS A 77 -7.72 12.17 -0.73
C LYS A 77 -7.16 10.86 -1.25
N LEU A 78 -5.94 10.87 -1.78
CA LEU A 78 -5.25 9.65 -2.19
C LEU A 78 -5.19 8.61 -1.05
N TYR A 79 -4.96 9.04 0.19
CA TYR A 79 -4.90 8.10 1.31
C TYR A 79 -6.25 7.44 1.63
N ASP A 80 -7.37 8.11 1.37
CA ASP A 80 -8.70 7.54 1.59
C ASP A 80 -8.99 6.38 0.62
N LEU A 81 -8.22 6.29 -0.47
CA LEU A 81 -8.31 5.20 -1.46
C LEU A 81 -7.55 3.94 -1.03
N LEU A 82 -6.70 4.03 -0.01
CA LEU A 82 -5.91 2.89 0.42
C LEU A 82 -6.84 1.85 1.03
N TYR A 83 -6.86 0.67 0.41
CA TYR A 83 -7.67 -0.43 0.91
C TYR A 83 -7.13 -0.92 2.26
N ALA A 84 -7.94 -0.75 3.31
CA ALA A 84 -7.57 -1.16 4.66
C ALA A 84 -7.27 -2.66 4.70
N GLY A 85 -5.99 -3.02 4.83
CA GLY A 85 -5.54 -4.41 4.92
C GLY A 85 -5.21 -5.08 3.58
N GLY A 86 -5.27 -4.37 2.44
CA GLY A 86 -4.84 -4.95 1.17
C GLY A 86 -4.15 -3.95 0.25
N TRP A 87 -3.93 -4.37 -0.99
CA TRP A 87 -3.11 -3.64 -1.95
C TRP A 87 -3.97 -2.69 -2.77
N THR A 88 -3.38 -1.59 -3.21
CA THR A 88 -4.08 -0.61 -4.06
C THR A 88 -3.23 -0.30 -5.28
N LEU A 89 -3.79 -0.47 -6.48
CA LEU A 89 -3.15 -0.16 -7.76
C LEU A 89 -3.71 1.15 -8.30
N TRP A 90 -2.85 2.17 -8.38
CA TRP A 90 -3.15 3.45 -9.01
C TRP A 90 -2.53 3.50 -10.40
N ALA A 91 -3.35 3.85 -11.38
CA ALA A 91 -2.92 4.01 -12.76
C ALA A 91 -3.06 5.47 -13.18
N PHE A 92 -1.94 6.20 -13.17
CA PHE A 92 -1.91 7.58 -13.66
C PHE A 92 -1.89 7.58 -15.19
N THR A 93 -2.72 8.40 -15.83
CA THR A 93 -2.75 8.54 -17.29
C THR A 93 -1.61 9.38 -17.85
N GLY A 94 -0.93 10.16 -17.00
CA GLY A 94 0.05 11.16 -17.43
C GLY A 94 -0.59 12.43 -17.97
N THR A 95 0.18 13.51 -18.06
CA THR A 95 -0.31 14.85 -18.40
C THR A 95 -0.19 15.22 -19.88
N GLN A 96 0.74 14.62 -20.63
CA GLN A 96 1.06 15.07 -22.00
C GLN A 96 0.18 14.44 -23.09
N LYS A 97 -0.19 13.16 -22.91
CA LYS A 97 -1.05 12.39 -23.83
C LYS A 97 -1.74 11.30 -23.00
N PRO A 98 -2.98 11.50 -22.55
CA PRO A 98 -3.69 10.50 -21.76
C PRO A 98 -4.02 9.28 -22.64
N TYR A 99 -3.30 8.17 -22.42
CA TYR A 99 -3.57 6.88 -23.07
C TYR A 99 -4.51 6.05 -22.20
N ILE A 100 -5.74 6.52 -22.03
CA ILE A 100 -6.66 5.90 -21.09
C ILE A 100 -7.05 4.48 -21.48
N GLN A 101 -7.22 4.19 -22.78
CA GLN A 101 -7.62 2.85 -23.21
C GLN A 101 -6.55 1.83 -22.85
N ASP A 102 -5.29 2.08 -23.22
CA ASP A 102 -4.16 1.21 -22.87
C ASP A 102 -4.03 1.01 -21.36
N VAL A 103 -4.23 2.08 -20.58
CA VAL A 103 -4.19 2.04 -19.12
C VAL A 103 -5.35 1.22 -18.56
N SER A 104 -6.57 1.44 -19.05
CA SER A 104 -7.78 0.76 -18.64
C SER A 104 -7.73 -0.72 -18.96
N ASP A 105 -7.31 -1.09 -20.17
CA ASP A 105 -7.18 -2.47 -20.63
C ASP A 105 -6.14 -3.21 -19.80
N ALA A 106 -4.97 -2.59 -19.59
CA ALA A 106 -3.91 -3.12 -18.73
C ALA A 106 -4.42 -3.34 -17.29
N LEU A 107 -5.13 -2.36 -16.73
CA LEU A 107 -5.67 -2.43 -15.37
C LEU A 107 -6.76 -3.50 -15.22
N GLY A 108 -7.54 -3.72 -16.28
CA GLY A 108 -8.54 -4.79 -16.38
C GLY A 108 -7.96 -6.18 -16.19
N THR A 109 -6.68 -6.40 -16.55
CA THR A 109 -6.01 -7.71 -16.40
C THR A 109 -5.72 -8.12 -14.95
N PHE A 110 -5.92 -7.23 -13.98
CA PHE A 110 -5.64 -7.44 -12.56
C PHE A 110 -6.94 -7.64 -11.77
N GLU A 111 -7.63 -8.76 -11.96
CA GLU A 111 -8.77 -9.10 -11.11
C GLU A 111 -8.30 -10.01 -9.97
N HIS A 112 -8.15 -9.44 -8.78
CA HIS A 112 -7.70 -10.14 -7.57
C HIS A 112 -8.50 -9.68 -6.36
N GLU A 113 -8.92 -10.65 -5.52
CA GLU A 113 -9.45 -10.34 -4.19
C GLU A 113 -8.33 -9.67 -3.36
N GLY A 114 -8.66 -8.59 -2.67
CA GLY A 114 -7.68 -7.80 -1.89
C GLY A 114 -6.85 -6.79 -2.70
N LEU A 115 -7.12 -6.59 -3.99
CA LEU A 115 -6.53 -5.54 -4.82
C LEU A 115 -7.57 -4.49 -5.26
N SER A 116 -7.50 -3.29 -4.69
CA SER A 116 -8.29 -2.14 -5.16
C SER A 116 -7.62 -1.47 -6.36
N ARG A 117 -8.41 -0.99 -7.33
CA ARG A 117 -7.90 -0.43 -8.59
C ARG A 117 -8.53 0.92 -8.89
N TYR A 118 -7.70 1.90 -9.24
CA TYR A 118 -8.14 3.24 -9.60
C TYR A 118 -7.35 3.80 -10.78
N ILE A 119 -8.04 4.49 -11.69
CA ILE A 119 -7.42 5.32 -12.72
C ILE A 119 -7.40 6.75 -12.21
N ILE A 120 -6.25 7.42 -12.30
CA ILE A 120 -6.08 8.83 -11.94
C ILE A 120 -5.79 9.61 -13.22
N SER A 121 -6.72 10.50 -13.60
CA SER A 121 -6.70 11.22 -14.86
C SER A 121 -6.74 12.73 -14.65
N THR A 122 -6.05 13.50 -15.49
CA THR A 122 -6.25 14.97 -15.55
C THR A 122 -7.42 15.37 -16.46
N ASP A 123 -7.96 14.43 -17.23
CA ASP A 123 -9.09 14.66 -18.15
C ASP A 123 -10.40 14.11 -17.56
N SER A 124 -11.34 15.03 -17.29
CA SER A 124 -12.66 14.76 -16.69
C SER A 124 -13.69 14.16 -17.64
N ARG A 125 -13.39 14.07 -18.94
CA ARG A 125 -14.32 13.54 -19.96
C ARG A 125 -14.26 12.03 -20.09
N ILE A 126 -13.38 11.39 -19.33
CA ILE A 126 -13.07 9.98 -19.50
C ILE A 126 -13.93 9.12 -18.57
N SER A 127 -14.50 8.05 -19.12
CA SER A 127 -15.19 7.01 -18.39
C SER A 127 -14.52 5.66 -18.64
N SER A 128 -14.48 4.81 -17.61
CA SER A 128 -13.94 3.45 -17.66
C SER A 128 -14.81 2.53 -16.80
N GLN A 129 -14.73 1.22 -17.04
CA GLN A 129 -15.30 0.21 -16.15
C GLN A 129 -14.59 0.17 -14.79
N VAL A 130 -13.32 0.60 -14.73
CA VAL A 130 -12.58 0.78 -13.48
C VAL A 130 -12.86 2.18 -12.92
N SER A 131 -12.91 2.32 -11.60
CA SER A 131 -13.14 3.60 -10.93
C SER A 131 -12.11 4.65 -11.37
N VAL A 132 -12.60 5.77 -11.94
CA VAL A 132 -11.79 6.92 -12.38
C VAL A 132 -11.88 8.03 -11.33
N LEU A 133 -10.73 8.64 -11.05
CA LEU A 133 -10.54 9.79 -10.19
C LEU A 133 -9.86 10.90 -10.98
N TYR A 134 -10.24 12.14 -10.73
CA TYR A 134 -9.77 13.29 -11.49
C TYR A 134 -8.83 14.16 -10.67
N ASP A 135 -7.63 14.39 -11.20
CA ASP A 135 -6.61 15.30 -10.69
C ASP A 135 -6.65 16.60 -11.50
N LEU A 136 -7.70 17.40 -11.28
CA LEU A 136 -8.02 18.55 -12.13
C LEU A 136 -6.98 19.67 -12.06
N ASP A 137 -6.32 19.83 -10.91
CA ASP A 137 -5.25 20.80 -10.69
C ASP A 137 -3.84 20.23 -10.96
N GLU A 138 -3.77 18.97 -11.43
CA GLU A 138 -2.54 18.22 -11.70
C GLU A 138 -1.57 18.10 -10.50
N ILE A 139 -2.06 18.32 -9.27
CA ILE A 139 -1.26 18.31 -8.06
C ILE A 139 -0.75 16.89 -7.78
N ALA A 140 -1.60 15.87 -7.92
CA ALA A 140 -1.17 14.49 -7.72
C ALA A 140 -0.10 14.10 -8.77
N HIS A 141 -0.33 14.41 -10.06
CA HIS A 141 0.64 14.17 -11.12
C HIS A 141 1.97 14.90 -10.86
N CYS A 142 1.93 16.15 -10.38
CA CYS A 142 3.11 16.93 -10.05
C CYS A 142 3.90 16.31 -8.88
N VAL A 143 3.21 16.01 -7.77
CA VAL A 143 3.82 15.46 -6.54
C VAL A 143 4.44 14.08 -6.79
N TYR A 144 3.87 13.29 -7.68
CA TYR A 144 4.41 12.00 -8.12
C TYR A 144 5.36 12.12 -9.32
N SER A 145 5.53 13.33 -9.87
CA SER A 145 6.32 13.65 -11.08
C SER A 145 5.96 12.80 -12.30
N VAL A 146 4.67 12.54 -12.49
CA VAL A 146 4.13 11.70 -13.56
C VAL A 146 3.78 12.55 -14.78
N THR A 147 4.60 12.47 -15.83
CA THR A 147 4.30 13.11 -17.13
C THR A 147 3.83 12.13 -18.20
N LYS A 148 3.98 10.83 -17.95
CA LYS A 148 3.62 9.72 -18.84
C LYS A 148 2.81 8.69 -18.05
N PRO A 149 1.97 7.87 -18.71
CA PRO A 149 1.25 6.78 -18.05
C PRO A 149 2.15 5.96 -17.11
N THR A 150 1.73 5.78 -15.86
CA THR A 150 2.53 5.10 -14.83
C THR A 150 1.62 4.38 -13.85
N PHE A 151 1.96 3.13 -13.52
CA PHE A 151 1.30 2.36 -12.48
C PHE A 151 2.09 2.43 -11.18
N TYR A 152 1.37 2.64 -10.08
CA TYR A 152 1.87 2.55 -8.71
C TYR A 152 1.09 1.48 -7.97
N LEU A 153 1.79 0.44 -7.51
CA LEU A 153 1.22 -0.53 -6.60
C LEU A 153 1.57 -0.12 -5.17
N ILE A 154 0.55 0.16 -4.37
CA ILE A 154 0.69 0.59 -2.98
C ILE A 154 0.42 -0.59 -2.07
N ARG A 155 1.33 -0.78 -1.12
CA ARG A 155 1.25 -1.79 -0.07
C ARG A 155 0.20 -1.42 0.99
N PRO A 156 -0.32 -2.40 1.75
CA PRO A 156 -1.24 -2.15 2.86
C PRO A 156 -0.72 -1.18 3.94
N ASP A 157 0.60 -1.01 4.04
CA ASP A 157 1.25 -0.10 5.00
C ASP A 157 1.51 1.32 4.46
N GLY A 158 1.02 1.63 3.25
CA GLY A 158 1.14 2.96 2.66
C GLY A 158 2.49 3.25 2.00
N TYR A 159 3.28 2.22 1.67
CA TYR A 159 4.50 2.35 0.88
C TYR A 159 4.28 1.91 -0.57
N VAL A 160 5.00 2.53 -1.50
CA VAL A 160 5.01 2.09 -2.90
C VAL A 160 5.75 0.75 -3.00
N GLY A 161 5.05 -0.32 -3.33
CA GLY A 161 5.63 -1.63 -3.61
C GLY A 161 6.12 -1.77 -5.04
N ALA A 162 5.47 -1.13 -6.02
CA ALA A 162 5.95 -1.14 -7.39
C ALA A 162 5.66 0.18 -8.13
N ARG A 163 6.54 0.50 -9.07
CA ARG A 163 6.36 1.58 -10.03
C ARG A 163 6.80 1.13 -11.43
N VAL A 164 5.85 1.06 -12.35
CA VAL A 164 6.09 0.53 -13.71
C VAL A 164 5.40 1.37 -14.78
N SER A 165 5.92 1.31 -16.00
CA SER A 165 5.21 1.83 -17.18
C SER A 165 4.15 0.80 -17.66
N PRO A 166 3.11 1.22 -18.41
CA PRO A 166 2.19 0.27 -19.03
C PRO A 166 2.85 -0.75 -19.96
N LYS A 167 4.02 -0.42 -20.54
CA LYS A 167 4.75 -1.36 -21.41
C LYS A 167 5.33 -2.54 -20.63
N ASP A 168 5.58 -2.34 -19.34
CA ASP A 168 6.22 -3.31 -18.45
C ASP A 168 5.21 -4.04 -17.57
N ILE A 169 3.91 -3.96 -17.91
CA ILE A 169 2.81 -4.43 -17.06
C ILE A 169 2.89 -5.91 -16.66
N HIS A 170 3.47 -6.74 -17.53
CA HIS A 170 3.72 -8.15 -17.26
C HIS A 170 4.65 -8.39 -16.05
N HIS A 171 5.59 -7.49 -15.77
CA HIS A 171 6.43 -7.57 -14.56
C HIS A 171 5.62 -7.24 -13.31
N LEU A 172 4.70 -6.27 -13.40
CA LEU A 172 3.79 -5.96 -12.31
C LEU A 172 2.86 -7.14 -12.00
N LYS A 173 2.37 -7.85 -13.03
CA LYS A 173 1.58 -9.07 -12.86
C LYS A 173 2.32 -10.14 -12.08
N LYS A 174 3.54 -10.50 -12.51
CA LYS A 174 4.39 -11.45 -11.77
C LYS A 174 4.69 -11.01 -10.34
N TYR A 175 4.84 -9.70 -10.13
CA TYR A 175 5.06 -9.15 -8.80
C TYR A 175 3.82 -9.28 -7.91
N ILE A 176 2.64 -8.95 -8.42
CA ILE A 176 1.36 -9.09 -7.71
C ILE A 176 1.11 -10.56 -7.35
N GLU A 177 1.27 -11.49 -8.29
CA GLU A 177 1.09 -12.94 -8.07
C GLU A 177 2.00 -13.50 -6.96
N ARG A 178 3.13 -12.83 -6.68
CA ARG A 178 4.05 -13.22 -5.60
C ARG A 178 3.55 -12.83 -4.20
N TRP A 179 2.80 -11.72 -4.10
CA TRP A 179 2.50 -11.06 -2.84
C TRP A 179 1.01 -11.06 -2.48
N ILE A 180 0.14 -11.17 -3.48
CA ILE A 180 -1.31 -11.24 -3.31
C ILE A 180 -1.72 -12.68 -3.64
N PRO A 181 -2.13 -13.47 -2.64
CA PRO A 181 -2.58 -14.84 -2.87
C PRO A 181 -3.73 -14.87 -3.89
N THR A 182 -3.61 -15.71 -4.93
CA THR A 182 -4.63 -15.89 -6.00
C THR A 182 -5.78 -16.82 -5.58
N ASP A 183 -6.26 -16.72 -4.34
CA ASP A 183 -7.19 -17.67 -3.70
C ASP A 183 -6.59 -19.06 -3.42
N ALA A 184 -6.18 -19.26 -2.17
CA ALA A 184 -6.00 -20.60 -1.61
C ALA A 184 -6.48 -20.68 -0.15
N LEU A 185 -7.65 -20.10 0.17
CA LEU A 185 -8.37 -20.41 1.41
C LEU A 185 -9.89 -20.33 1.21
N ILE A 186 -10.43 -21.15 0.30
CA ILE A 186 -11.75 -21.73 0.53
C ILE A 186 -11.55 -22.88 1.53
N LEU A 187 -12.12 -22.69 2.71
CA LEU A 187 -12.07 -23.55 3.88
C LEU A 187 -12.26 -25.05 3.55
N LYS A 188 -11.29 -25.89 3.95
CA LYS A 188 -11.61 -27.25 4.42
C LYS A 188 -11.71 -27.24 5.94
N THR A 189 -12.78 -26.65 6.46
CA THR A 189 -13.36 -27.13 7.71
C THR A 189 -14.02 -28.47 7.38
N GLU A 190 -13.22 -29.54 7.34
CA GLU A 190 -13.77 -30.88 7.45
C GLU A 190 -14.34 -31.02 8.86
N SER A 191 -15.66 -30.89 8.93
CA SER A 191 -16.50 -31.37 10.02
C SER A 191 -16.13 -32.82 10.31
N VAL A 192 -15.31 -33.05 11.33
CA VAL A 192 -15.19 -34.37 11.95
C VAL A 192 -16.51 -34.64 12.65
N ARG A 193 -17.31 -35.51 12.03
CA ARG A 193 -18.37 -36.27 12.70
C ARG A 193 -17.74 -37.39 13.51
#